data_AF-A0A6G2QCM3-F1
#
_entry.id   AF-A0A6G2QCM3-F1
#
_cell.length_a   1.000
_cell.length_b   1.000
_cell.length_c   1.000
_cell.angle_alpha   90.00
_cell.angle_beta   90.00
_cell.angle_gamma   90.00
#
_symmetry.space_group_name_H-M   'P 1'
#
loop_
_entity.id
_entity.type
_entity.pdbx_description
1 polymer ?
#
loop_
_entity_poly.entity_id
_entity_poly.type
_entity_poly.pdbx_seq_one_letter_code
_entity_poly.pdbx_strand_id
1 'polypeptide(L)' 'MTTVLVVDDQQLQRYGFRVLLDSIPETQVIGEAANGTEAVRKTAELRPDVVLMDVRMPGMDGIEATR' A
#
# COMPACT_ATOMS: atom_id res chain seq x y z
N MET A 1 13.19 7.95 -7.99
CA MET A 1 11.86 8.21 -7.40
C MET A 1 11.31 6.86 -7.01
N THR A 2 11.12 6.63 -5.71
CA THR A 2 10.65 5.36 -5.16
C THR A 2 9.13 5.34 -5.21
N THR A 3 8.58 4.41 -5.96
CA THR A 3 7.13 4.22 -6.10
C THR A 3 6.59 3.34 -4.99
N VAL A 4 5.48 3.78 -4.39
CA VAL A 4 4.90 3.15 -3.20
C VAL A 4 3.44 2.75 -3.48
N LEU A 5 3.09 1.53 -3.11
CA LEU A 5 1.69 1.10 -2.96
C LEU A 5 1.33 1.11 -1.46
N VAL A 6 0.29 1.85 -1.08
CA VAL A 6 -0.18 1.92 0.31
C VAL A 6 -1.34 0.95 0.53
N VAL A 7 -1.25 0.10 1.55
CA VAL A 7 -2.23 -0.95 1.85
C VAL A 7 -2.63 -0.89 3.31
N ASP A 8 -3.89 -0.57 3.58
CA ASP A 8 -4.48 -0.48 4.91
C ASP A 8 -6.00 -0.55 4.77
N ASP A 9 -6.72 -1.22 5.68
CA ASP A 9 -8.18 -1.34 5.62
C ASP A 9 -8.91 -0.05 6.04
N GLN A 10 -8.21 0.89 6.68
CA GLN A 10 -8.73 2.17 7.12
C GLN A 10 -8.40 3.29 6.12
N GLN A 11 -9.44 3.88 5.53
CA GLN A 11 -9.29 4.97 4.56
C GLN A 11 -8.53 6.19 5.12
N LEU A 12 -8.73 6.51 6.40
CA LEU A 12 -8.04 7.64 7.05
C LEU A 12 -6.54 7.40 7.18
N GLN A 13 -6.11 6.17 7.47
CA GLN A 13 -4.70 5.80 7.51
C GLN A 13 -4.05 5.93 6.13
N ARG A 14 -4.69 5.40 5.08
CA ARG A 14 -4.17 5.54 3.70
C ARG A 14 -4.01 7.00 3.30
N TYR A 15 -5.00 7.84 3.61
CA TYR A 15 -4.90 9.28 3.38
C TYR A 15 -3.72 9.90 4.14
N GLY A 16 -3.55 9.57 5.42
CA GLY A 16 -2.44 10.04 6.25
C GLY A 16 -1.07 9.67 5.67
N PHE A 17 -0.90 8.40 5.27
CA PHE A 17 0.33 7.95 4.62
C PHE A 17 0.61 8.66 3.30
N ARG A 18 -0.42 8.89 2.47
CA ARG A 18 -0.26 9.65 1.23
C ARG A 18 0.21 11.07 1.51
N VAL A 19 -0.39 11.78 2.47
CA VAL A 19 0.04 13.13 2.84
C VAL A 19 1.48 13.15 3.34
N LEU A 20 1.89 12.16 4.14
CA LEU A 20 3.26 12.04 4.62
C LEU A 20 4.24 11.74 3.48
N LEU A 21 3.92 10.82 2.58
CA LEU A 21 4.77 10.44 1.44
C LEU A 21 4.85 11.56 0.40
N ASP A 22 3.75 12.27 0.12
CA ASP A 22 3.73 13.43 -0.79
C ASP A 22 4.65 14.56 -0.30
N SER A 23 4.98 14.59 1.00
CA SER A 23 5.95 15.54 1.57
C SER A 23 7.42 15.15 1.35
N ILE A 24 7.68 13.94 0.84
CA ILE A 24 9.02 13.41 0.57
C ILE A 24 9.23 13.40 -0.96
N PRO A 25 10.01 14.34 -1.52
CA PRO A 25 10.17 14.54 -2.97
C PRO A 25 10.65 13.30 -3.74
N GLU A 26 11.35 12.39 -3.06
CA GLU A 26 11.92 11.19 -3.65
C GLU A 26 10.91 10.03 -3.74
N THR A 27 9.68 10.20 -3.22
CA THR A 27 8.65 9.15 -3.21
C THR A 27 7.42 9.52 -4.03
N GLN A 28 6.69 8.50 -4.49
CA GLN A 28 5.44 8.67 -5.21
C GLN A 28 4.46 7.56 -4.84
N VAL A 29 3.28 7.89 -4.34
CA VAL A 29 2.21 6.91 -4.18
C VAL A 29 1.60 6.63 -5.55
N ILE A 30 1.72 5.38 -6.04
CA ILE A 30 1.21 4.97 -7.36
C ILE A 30 -0.10 4.18 -7.26
N GLY A 31 -0.57 3.87 -6.05
CA GLY A 31 -1.83 3.22 -5.83
C GLY A 31 -2.15 2.99 -4.34
N GLU A 32 -3.38 2.57 -4.10
CA GLU A 32 -3.89 2.17 -2.78
C GLU A 32 -4.65 0.84 -2.87
N ALA A 33 -4.64 0.06 -1.80
CA ALA A 33 -5.46 -1.15 -1.63
C ALA A 33 -6.07 -1.20 -0.22
N ALA A 34 -7.24 -1.82 -0.08
CA ALA A 34 -7.96 -1.90 1.20
C ALA A 34 -7.89 -3.27 1.90
N ASN A 35 -7.21 -4.25 1.30
CA ASN A 35 -7.00 -5.60 1.85
C ASN A 35 -5.86 -6.32 1.12
N GLY A 36 -5.43 -7.48 1.64
CA GLY A 36 -4.35 -8.28 1.05
C GLY A 36 -4.62 -8.74 -0.39
N THR A 37 -5.84 -9.15 -0.71
CA THR A 37 -6.20 -9.61 -2.07
C THR A 37 -6.04 -8.49 -3.10
N GLU A 38 -6.52 -7.28 -2.80
CA GLU A 38 -6.31 -6.12 -3.66
C GLU A 38 -4.84 -5.73 -3.75
N ALA A 39 -4.09 -5.86 -2.65
CA ALA A 39 -2.68 -5.54 -2.60
C ALA A 39 -1.85 -6.42 -3.54
N VAL A 40 -2.07 -7.74 -3.50
CA VAL A 40 -1.39 -8.69 -4.39
C VAL A 40 -1.69 -8.36 -5.86
N ARG A 41 -2.97 -8.16 -6.19
CA ARG A 41 -3.40 -7.81 -7.56
C ARG A 41 -2.75 -6.50 -8.03
N LYS A 42 -2.84 -5.43 -7.24
CA LYS A 42 -2.28 -4.12 -7.59
C LYS A 42 -0.76 -4.11 -7.61
N THR A 43 -0.09 -4.92 -6.78
CA THR A 43 1.37 -5.07 -6.84
C THR A 43 1.79 -5.68 -8.18
N ALA A 44 1.07 -6.70 -8.65
CA ALA A 44 1.33 -7.30 -9.96
C ALA A 44 1.08 -6.33 -11.12
N GLU A 45 0.02 -5.53 -11.06
CA GLU A 45 -0.36 -4.55 -12.09
C GLU A 45 0.56 -3.32 -12.12
N LEU A 46 0.82 -2.72 -10.96
CA LEU A 46 1.49 -1.42 -10.83
C LEU A 46 3.01 -1.54 -10.67
N ARG A 47 3.51 -2.72 -10.25
CA ARG A 47 4.94 -3.00 -10.04
C ARG A 47 5.64 -1.92 -9.19
N PRO A 48 5.13 -1.58 -7.99
CA PRO A 48 5.76 -0.59 -7.11
C PRO A 48 7.16 -1.04 -6.65
N ASP A 49 8.03 -0.09 -6.32
CA ASP A 49 9.34 -0.38 -5.71
C ASP A 49 9.19 -0.92 -4.28
N VAL A 50 8.22 -0.38 -3.53
CA VAL A 50 7.93 -0.78 -2.14
C VAL A 50 6.41 -0.83 -1.91
N VAL A 51 5.97 -1.79 -1.10
CA VAL A 51 4.60 -1.86 -0.57
C VAL A 51 4.63 -1.49 0.91
N LEU A 52 3.87 -0.45 1.29
CA LEU A 52 3.59 -0.15 2.69
C LEU A 52 2.34 -0.94 3.10
N MET A 53 2.53 -2.01 3.87
CA MET A 53 1.53 -3.03 4.16
C MET A 53 1.10 -2.99 5.63
N ASP A 54 -0.18 -2.74 5.91
CA ASP A 54 -0.75 -3.07 7.21
C ASP A 54 -0.78 -4.60 7.40
N VAL A 55 -0.48 -5.03 8.63
CA VAL A 55 -0.41 -6.43 9.00
C VAL A 55 -1.81 -7.00 9.21
N ARG A 56 -2.74 -6.23 9.78
CA ARG A 56 -4.03 -6.75 10.28
C ARG A 56 -5.21 -6.19 9.51
N MET A 57 -5.57 -6.87 8.43
CA MET A 57 -6.75 -6.54 7.63
C MET A 57 -7.76 -7.70 7.60
N PRO A 58 -9.07 -7.43 7.42
CA PRO A 58 -10.07 -8.49 7.20
C PRO A 58 -9.81 -9.30 5.93
N GLY A 59 -10.10 -10.60 5.98
CA GLY A 59 -9.87 -11.51 4.85
C GLY A 59 -8.41 -11.94 4.78
N MET A 60 -7.75 -11.70 3.65
CA MET A 60 -6.31 -11.92 3.51
C MET A 60 -5.56 -10.81 4.24
N ASP A 61 -4.79 -11.19 5.26
CA ASP A 61 -3.99 -10.26 6.06
C ASP A 61 -2.67 -9.89 5.36
N GLY A 62 -1.92 -8.94 5.92
CA GLY A 62 -0.68 -8.45 5.32
C GLY A 62 0.48 -9.45 5.36
N ILE A 63 0.45 -10.42 6.27
CA ILE A 63 1.48 -11.47 6.37
C ILE A 63 1.23 -12.52 5.29
N GLU A 64 -0.01 -12.95 5.12
CA GLU A 64 -0.42 -13.85 4.05
C GLU A 64 -0.14 -13.23 2.67
N ALA A 65 -0.45 -11.94 2.50
CA ALA A 65 -0.22 -11.21 1.25
C ALA A 65 1.27 -11.07 0.84
N THR A 66 2.21 -11.30 1.76
CA THR A 66 3.66 -11.16 1.52
C THR A 66 4.41 -12.49 1.45
N ARG A 67 3.69 -13.63 1.48
CA ARG A 67 4.26 -14.96 1.22
C ARG A 67 4.41 -15.25 -0.26
#